data_AF-A0A932GU12-F1
#
_entry.id   AF-A0A932GU12-F1
#
_cell.length_a   1.000
_cell.length_b   1.000
_cell.length_c   1.000
_cell.angle_alpha   90.00
_cell.angle_beta   90.00
_cell.angle_gamma   90.00
#
_symmetry.space_group_name_H-M   'P 1'
#
loop_
_entity.id
_entity.type
_entity.pdbx_description
1 polymer ?
#
loop_
_entity_poly.entity_id
_entity_poly.type
_entity_poly.pdbx_seq_one_letter_code
_entity_poly.pdbx_strand_id
1 'polypeptide(L)' 'FGTTLDREKFYRRFNDDVDKKLGLELLFFRLFGLIRDNGKISLTRKGMYLTSVMMKEFFAALNGLREYCIENKI' A
#
# COMPACT_ATOMS: atom_id res chain seq x y z
N PHE A 1 0.43 -1.03 -10.68
CA PHE A 1 0.67 -0.49 -9.34
C PHE A 1 0.84 1.01 -9.47
N GLY A 2 -0.19 1.79 -9.11
CA GLY A 2 -0.23 3.22 -9.37
C GLY A 2 0.83 3.98 -8.56
N THR A 3 1.65 4.77 -9.24
CA THR A 3 2.73 5.59 -8.67
C THR A 3 2.21 6.83 -7.94
N THR A 4 0.92 7.10 -8.08
CA THR A 4 0.23 8.28 -7.59
C THR A 4 -1.06 7.87 -6.89
N LEU A 5 -1.20 8.32 -5.66
CA LEU A 5 -2.36 8.15 -4.82
C LEU A 5 -3.07 9.51 -4.75
N ASP A 6 -4.26 9.56 -5.32
CA ASP A 6 -5.07 10.75 -5.40
C ASP A 6 -6.14 10.70 -4.30
N ARG A 7 -6.15 11.70 -3.41
CA ARG A 7 -7.02 11.71 -2.22
C ARG A 7 -8.50 11.64 -2.61
N GLU A 8 -8.90 12.33 -3.68
CA GLU A 8 -10.28 12.30 -4.18
C GLU A 8 -10.66 10.92 -4.75
N LYS A 9 -9.75 10.28 -5.50
CA LYS A 9 -10.00 8.92 -6.02
C LYS A 9 -10.06 7.89 -4.90
N PHE A 10 -9.30 8.07 -3.82
CA PHE A 10 -9.34 7.16 -2.68
C PHE A 10 -10.63 7.32 -1.89
N TYR A 11 -11.04 8.56 -1.59
CA TYR A 11 -12.32 8.86 -0.95
C TYR A 11 -13.48 8.30 -1.77
N ARG A 12 -13.46 8.43 -3.09
CA ARG A 12 -14.52 7.89 -3.96
C ARG A 12 -14.59 6.36 -3.99
N ARG A 13 -13.48 5.67 -3.71
CA ARG A 13 -13.38 4.20 -3.82
C ARG A 13 -13.58 3.49 -2.49
N PHE A 14 -13.24 4.15 -1.38
CA PHE A 14 -13.36 3.60 -0.02
C PHE A 14 -14.38 4.36 0.84
N ASN A 15 -14.96 5.46 0.34
CA ASN A 15 -15.92 6.33 1.01
C ASN A 15 -15.46 6.78 2.42
N ASP A 16 -14.15 6.97 2.57
CA ASP A 16 -13.50 7.25 3.84
C ASP A 16 -12.24 8.07 3.61
N ASP A 17 -11.86 8.87 4.61
CA ASP A 17 -10.72 9.76 4.52
C ASP A 17 -9.40 8.98 4.69
N VAL A 18 -8.49 9.14 3.72
CA VAL A 18 -7.14 8.56 3.76
C VAL A 18 -6.43 8.93 5.06
N ASP A 19 -6.64 10.15 5.54
CA ASP A 19 -6.01 10.69 6.74
C ASP A 19 -6.51 10.00 8.02
N LYS A 20 -7.76 9.52 8.03
CA LYS A 20 -8.37 8.92 9.23
C LYS A 20 -8.00 7.46 9.45
N LYS A 21 -7.84 6.71 8.36
CA LYS A 21 -7.51 5.27 8.41
C LYS A 21 -6.05 4.97 8.14
N LEU A 22 -5.46 5.67 7.18
CA LEU A 22 -4.09 5.46 6.72
C LEU A 22 -3.17 6.63 7.05
N GLY A 23 -3.64 7.62 7.83
CA GLY A 23 -2.86 8.81 8.17
C GLY A 23 -1.56 8.49 8.87
N LEU A 24 -1.56 7.58 9.85
CA LEU A 24 -0.35 7.15 10.57
C LEU A 24 0.66 6.45 9.64
N GLU A 25 0.18 5.53 8.81
CA GLU A 25 1.03 4.82 7.84
C GLU A 25 1.58 5.78 6.77
N LEU A 26 0.74 6.68 6.24
CA LEU A 26 1.20 7.74 5.34
C LEU A 26 2.21 8.65 6.03
N LEU A 27 1.99 9.04 7.28
CA LEU A 27 2.91 9.92 8.00
C LEU A 27 4.25 9.23 8.23
N PHE A 28 4.24 7.92 8.51
CA PHE A 28 5.45 7.10 8.53
C PHE A 28 6.13 7.08 7.16
N PHE A 29 5.42 6.77 6.08
CA PHE A 29 5.99 6.81 4.73
C PHE A 29 6.53 8.20 4.34
N ARG A 30 5.90 9.28 4.83
CA ARG A 30 6.32 10.67 4.61
C ARG A 30 7.60 10.99 5.39
N LEU A 31 7.68 10.60 6.66
CA LEU A 31 8.87 10.77 7.51
C LEU A 31 10.08 10.03 6.93
N PHE A 32 9.87 8.84 6.38
CA PHE A 32 10.93 8.07 5.72
C PHE A 32 11.25 8.55 4.29
N GLY A 33 10.56 9.59 3.78
CA GLY A 33 10.79 10.14 2.44
C GLY A 33 10.35 9.21 1.29
N LEU A 34 9.46 8.26 1.59
CA LEU A 34 8.96 7.25 0.66
C LEU A 34 7.81 7.80 -0.20
N ILE A 35 7.14 8.85 0.27
CA ILE A 35 6.10 9.58 -0.47
C ILE A 35 6.36 11.08 -0.43
N ARG A 36 6.01 11.72 -1.54
CA ARG A 36 6.06 13.18 -1.73
C ARG A 36 4.63 13.67 -1.87
N ASP A 37 4.26 14.62 -1.03
CA ASP A 37 2.93 15.21 -1.01
C ASP A 37 3.08 16.69 -1.40
N ASN A 38 2.70 16.98 -2.64
CA ASN A 38 2.71 18.31 -3.24
C ASN A 38 1.30 18.63 -3.80
N GLY A 39 0.27 18.33 -3.01
CA GLY A 39 -1.15 18.37 -3.41
C GLY A 39 -1.67 17.03 -3.96
N LYS A 40 -0.77 16.16 -4.45
CA LYS A 40 -1.03 14.74 -4.75
C LYS A 40 0.03 13.87 -4.10
N ILE A 41 -0.36 12.76 -3.49
CA ILE A 41 0.56 11.85 -2.83
C ILE A 41 1.19 10.99 -3.92
N SER A 42 2.49 11.18 -4.18
CA SER A 42 3.24 10.43 -5.18
C SER A 42 4.32 9.61 -4.49
N LEU A 43 4.51 8.36 -4.92
CA LEU A 43 5.59 7.52 -4.42
C LEU A 43 6.93 8.00 -4.97
N THR A 44 7.93 8.14 -4.08
CA THR A 44 9.31 8.37 -4.51
C THR A 44 9.91 7.08 -5.05
N ARG A 45 11.06 7.17 -5.74
CA ARG A 45 11.74 5.98 -6.28
C ARG A 45 12.07 4.94 -5.21
N LYS A 46 12.39 5.39 -3.99
CA LYS A 46 12.57 4.53 -2.81
C LYS A 46 11.24 3.94 -2.33
N GLY A 47 10.18 4.74 -2.31
CA GLY A 47 8.83 4.28 -1.97
C GLY A 47 8.36 3.16 -2.89
N MET A 48 8.51 3.32 -4.21
CA MET A 48 8.18 2.27 -5.18
C MET A 48 8.88 0.96 -4.87
N TYR A 49 10.19 0.99 -4.59
CA TYR A 49 10.93 -0.22 -4.27
C TYR A 49 10.40 -0.89 -3.01
N LEU A 50 10.18 -0.13 -1.94
CA LEU A 50 9.64 -0.67 -0.69
C LEU A 50 8.24 -1.26 -0.90
N THR A 51 7.35 -0.56 -1.61
CA THR A 51 6.01 -1.07 -1.89
C THR A 51 6.04 -2.33 -2.74
N SER A 52 6.94 -2.43 -3.72
CA SER A 52 7.15 -3.66 -4.49
C SER A 52 7.66 -4.81 -3.63
N VAL A 53 8.59 -4.56 -2.71
CA VAL A 53 9.08 -5.58 -1.76
C VAL A 53 7.98 -6.04 -0.82
N MET A 54 7.22 -5.11 -0.23
CA MET A 54 6.07 -5.45 0.63
C MET A 54 5.03 -6.28 -0.11
N MET A 55 4.73 -5.93 -1.36
CA MET A 55 3.79 -6.70 -2.19
C MET A 55 4.35 -8.09 -2.50
N LYS A 56 5.66 -8.21 -2.76
CA LYS A 56 6.33 -9.50 -3.00
C LYS A 56 6.20 -10.42 -1.78
N GLU A 57 6.48 -9.90 -0.59
CA GLU A 57 6.36 -10.65 0.66
C GLU A 57 4.90 -11.04 0.94
N PHE A 58 3.96 -10.14 0.70
CA PHE A 58 2.53 -10.42 0.83
C PHE A 58 2.08 -11.55 -0.10
N PHE A 59 2.52 -11.54 -1.37
CA PHE A 59 2.23 -12.62 -2.30
C PHE A 59 2.89 -13.94 -1.91
N ALA A 60 4.12 -13.90 -1.38
CA ALA A 60 4.78 -15.10 -0.87
C ALA A 60 4.00 -15.72 0.29
N ALA A 61 3.56 -14.90 1.25
CA ALA A 61 2.71 -15.35 2.36
C ALA A 61 1.36 -15.90 1.89
N LEU A 62 0.70 -15.23 0.93
CA LEU A 62 -0.55 -15.72 0.34
C LEU A 62 -0.37 -17.02 -0.45
N ASN A 63 0.75 -17.19 -1.14
CA ASN A 63 1.04 -18.43 -1.84
C ASN A 63 1.22 -19.59 -0.84
N GLY A 64 1.95 -19.37 0.26
CA GLY A 64 2.05 -20.36 1.34
C GLY A 64 0.68 -20.69 1.97
N LEU A 65 -0.16 -19.68 2.20
CA LEU A 65 -1.53 -19.89 2.67
C LEU A 65 -2.40 -20.64 1.65
N ARG A 66 -2.25 -20.35 0.36
CA ARG A 66 -2.95 -21.08 -0.71
C ARG A 66 -2.53 -22.54 -0.71
N GLU A 67 -1.23 -22.81 -0.62
CA GLU A 67 -0.70 -24.17 -0.52
C GLU A 67 -1.27 -24.90 0.70
N TYR A 68 -1.29 -24.22 1.86
CA TYR A 68 -1.90 -24.73 3.09
C TYR A 68 -3.40 -25.03 2.93
N CYS A 69 -4.19 -24.14 2.31
CA CYS A 69 -5.62 -24.38 2.07
C CYS A 69 -5.87 -25.52 1.08
N ILE A 70 -5.05 -25.63 0.03
CA ILE A 70 -5.16 -26.73 -0.95
C ILE A 70 -4.84 -28.06 -0.27
N GLU A 71 -3.78 -28.10 0.56
CA GLU A 71 -3.36 -29.30 1.28
C GLU A 71 -4.37 -29.70 2.36
N ASN A 72 -5.00 -28.72 3.04
CA ASN A 72 -6.01 -28.96 4.06
C ASN A 72 -7.46 -29.09 3.53
N LYS A 73 -7.69 -29.02 2.21
CA LYS A 73 -9.01 -29.13 1.56
C LYS A 73 -10.16 -28.49 2.35
N ILE A 74 -10.07 -27.18 2.61
CA ILE A 74 -11.22 -26.38 3.09
C ILE A 74 -11.94 -25.78 1.89
#